data_AF-A0A833AQ42-F1
#
_entry.id   AF-A0A833AQ42-F1
#
_cell.length_a   1.000
_cell.length_b   1.000
_cell.length_c   1.000
_cell.angle_alpha   90.00
_cell.angle_beta   90.00
_cell.angle_gamma   90.00
#
_symmetry.space_group_name_H-M   'P 1'
#
loop_
_entity.id
_entity.type
_entity.pdbx_description
1 polymer ?
#
loop_
_entity_poly.entity_id
_entity_poly.type
_entity_poly.pdbx_seq_one_letter_code
_entity_poly.pdbx_strand_id
1 'polypeptide(L)'
;MAKMMQKIRHLFSFFLIVVTYQISAQEIMPVEDCRPGMIAQALTVFSGNKIEEFDVEIVDVYHNFFPGRSAILIRLLGEKAVFAGPTSGMSGSPVYYEDKLIGAIAYSFSSFVKDPLMGVTPIGEMLEIFDWEKMRDKESAYSSNFSLDATLAAAVGAEPATWALFTDPVTARLSPPDGLEQSQLP
;
A
#
# COMPACT_ATOMS: atom_id res chain seq x y z
N MET A 1 -29.98 -43.83 -26.11
CA MET A 1 -28.86 -43.71 -25.15
C MET A 1 -28.09 -42.38 -25.29
N ALA A 2 -27.82 -41.86 -26.50
CA ALA A 2 -27.08 -40.61 -26.70
C ALA A 2 -27.68 -39.34 -26.03
N LYS A 3 -29.02 -39.18 -26.03
CA LYS A 3 -29.69 -38.03 -25.38
C LYS A 3 -29.53 -38.00 -23.85
N MET A 4 -29.32 -39.16 -23.21
CA MET A 4 -29.16 -39.27 -21.75
C MET A 4 -27.74 -38.89 -21.31
N MET A 5 -26.73 -39.28 -22.09
CA MET A 5 -25.33 -38.90 -21.85
C MET A 5 -25.09 -37.40 -22.10
N GLN A 6 -25.82 -36.77 -23.03
CA GLN A 6 -25.75 -35.32 -23.24
C GLN A 6 -26.32 -34.53 -22.06
N LYS A 7 -27.44 -34.98 -21.47
CA LYS A 7 -27.98 -34.37 -20.24
C LYS A 7 -27.04 -34.52 -19.05
N ILE A 8 -26.42 -35.68 -18.87
CA ILE A 8 -25.43 -35.92 -17.80
C ILE A 8 -24.18 -35.05 -17.99
N ARG A 9 -23.71 -34.88 -19.24
CA ARG A 9 -22.58 -33.98 -19.55
C ARG A 9 -22.90 -32.51 -19.27
N HIS A 10 -24.12 -32.06 -19.57
CA HIS A 10 -24.55 -30.70 -19.21
C HIS A 10 -24.77 -30.53 -17.71
N LEU A 11 -25.28 -31.55 -17.01
CA LEU A 11 -25.43 -31.53 -15.54
C LEU A 11 -24.07 -31.46 -14.84
N PHE A 12 -23.09 -32.24 -15.33
CA PHE A 12 -21.73 -32.25 -14.81
C PHE A 12 -20.99 -30.94 -15.13
N SER A 13 -21.21 -30.37 -16.32
CA SER A 13 -20.66 -29.06 -16.70
C SER A 13 -21.28 -27.91 -15.91
N PHE A 14 -22.58 -28.00 -15.57
CA PHE A 14 -23.25 -27.01 -14.72
C PHE A 14 -22.74 -27.10 -13.27
N PHE A 15 -22.55 -28.33 -12.77
CA PHE A 15 -21.96 -28.58 -11.45
C PHE A 15 -20.52 -28.05 -11.36
N LEU A 16 -19.71 -28.24 -12.41
CA LEU A 16 -18.33 -27.74 -12.49
C LEU A 16 -18.27 -26.20 -12.49
N ILE A 17 -19.23 -25.52 -13.12
CA ILE A 17 -19.30 -24.04 -13.15
C ILE A 17 -19.74 -23.47 -11.79
N VAL A 18 -20.59 -24.16 -11.04
CA VAL A 18 -21.02 -23.70 -9.70
C VAL A 18 -19.89 -23.85 -8.67
N VAL A 19 -19.06 -24.89 -8.79
CA VAL A 19 -17.92 -25.12 -7.89
C VAL A 19 -16.79 -24.09 -8.10
N THR A 20 -16.65 -23.51 -9.29
CA THR A 20 -15.63 -22.48 -9.57
C THR A 20 -16.05 -21.06 -9.18
N TYR A 21 -17.26 -20.84 -8.68
CA TYR A 21 -17.80 -19.49 -8.44
C TYR A 21 -17.48 -18.87 -7.06
N GLN A 22 -16.73 -19.55 -6.21
CA GLN A 22 -16.36 -19.01 -4.89
C GLN A 22 -15.04 -18.22 -4.96
N ILE A 23 -14.96 -17.24 -5.86
CA ILE A 23 -13.98 -16.15 -5.71
C ILE A 23 -14.63 -15.17 -4.73
N SER A 24 -14.46 -15.44 -3.44
CA SER A 24 -14.87 -14.53 -2.38
C SER A 24 -13.85 -13.39 -2.30
N ALA A 25 -14.32 -12.15 -2.32
CA ALA A 25 -13.49 -11.00 -1.99
C ALA A 25 -13.00 -11.15 -0.53
N GLN A 26 -11.72 -10.90 -0.29
CA GLN A 26 -11.14 -10.91 1.06
C GLN A 26 -12.00 -10.03 1.98
N GLU A 27 -12.51 -10.61 3.07
CA GLU A 27 -13.24 -9.84 4.07
C GLU A 27 -12.26 -8.92 4.80
N ILE A 28 -12.73 -7.70 5.07
CA ILE A 28 -11.95 -6.63 5.69
C ILE A 28 -12.57 -6.30 7.05
N MET A 29 -11.70 -6.14 8.05
CA MET A 29 -12.07 -5.55 9.32
C MET A 29 -11.66 -4.07 9.32
N PRO A 30 -12.60 -3.14 9.54
CA PRO A 30 -12.29 -1.73 9.59
C PRO A 30 -11.48 -1.39 10.87
N VAL A 31 -10.69 -0.32 10.82
CA VAL A 31 -9.80 0.08 11.92
C VAL A 31 -10.59 0.46 13.18
N GLU A 32 -11.82 0.95 13.01
CA GLU A 32 -12.74 1.34 14.07
C GLU A 32 -13.19 0.17 14.94
N ASP A 33 -13.13 -1.05 14.41
CA ASP A 33 -13.49 -2.28 15.13
C ASP A 33 -12.30 -2.89 15.88
N CYS A 34 -11.07 -2.42 15.61
CA CYS A 34 -9.89 -2.88 16.31
C CYS A 34 -9.91 -2.40 17.77
N ARG A 35 -9.59 -3.31 18.70
CA ARG A 35 -9.56 -3.03 20.14
C ARG A 35 -8.28 -3.57 20.78
N PRO A 36 -7.74 -2.87 21.79
CA PRO A 36 -6.66 -3.39 22.62
C PRO A 36 -6.95 -4.79 23.18
N GLY A 37 -5.93 -5.64 23.22
CA GLY A 37 -5.99 -7.01 23.73
C GLY A 37 -6.48 -8.07 22.73
N MET A 38 -6.91 -7.67 21.53
CA MET A 38 -7.22 -8.62 20.46
C MET A 38 -5.97 -9.34 19.98
N ILE A 39 -6.06 -10.65 19.79
CA ILE A 39 -5.00 -11.47 19.19
C ILE A 39 -5.30 -11.65 17.70
N ALA A 40 -4.42 -11.11 16.88
CA ALA A 40 -4.46 -11.18 15.43
C ALA A 40 -3.31 -12.08 14.92
N GLN A 41 -3.39 -12.49 13.66
CA GLN A 41 -2.39 -13.32 12.98
C GLN A 41 -1.72 -12.52 11.87
N ALA A 42 -0.40 -12.55 11.81
CA ALA A 42 0.39 -11.91 10.77
C ALA A 42 1.13 -12.96 9.94
N LEU A 43 1.26 -12.69 8.64
CA LEU A 43 2.02 -13.53 7.71
C LEU A 43 3.34 -12.85 7.35
N THR A 44 4.46 -13.55 7.49
CA THR A 44 5.76 -13.04 7.07
C THR A 44 6.68 -14.13 6.55
N VAL A 45 7.81 -13.74 5.99
CA VAL A 45 8.89 -14.65 5.60
C VAL A 45 10.11 -14.35 6.45
N PHE A 46 10.36 -15.20 7.45
CA PHE A 46 11.54 -15.03 8.31
C PHE A 46 12.83 -15.47 7.63
N SER A 47 12.76 -16.44 6.69
CA SER A 47 13.92 -16.95 5.97
C SER A 47 13.53 -17.60 4.65
N GLY A 48 14.33 -17.35 3.60
CA GLY A 48 14.12 -17.92 2.27
C GLY A 48 12.86 -17.36 1.61
N ASN A 49 11.90 -18.23 1.32
CA ASN A 49 10.65 -17.90 0.62
C ASN A 49 9.42 -18.54 1.26
N LYS A 50 9.57 -19.11 2.47
CA LYS A 50 8.47 -19.77 3.17
C LYS A 50 7.66 -18.74 3.94
N ILE A 51 6.36 -18.67 3.63
CA ILE A 51 5.40 -17.88 4.40
C ILE A 51 5.13 -18.60 5.72
N GLU A 52 5.18 -17.85 6.81
CA GLU A 52 4.97 -18.32 8.17
C GLU A 52 3.99 -17.39 8.89
N GLU A 53 3.07 -18.00 9.64
CA GLU A 53 2.10 -17.33 10.49
C GLU A 53 2.66 -17.15 11.89
N PHE A 54 2.33 -16.02 12.51
CA PHE A 54 2.63 -15.77 13.92
C PHE A 54 1.58 -14.83 14.53
N ASP A 55 1.40 -14.95 15.83
CA ASP A 55 0.41 -14.15 16.55
C ASP A 55 0.97 -12.76 16.88
N VAL A 56 0.06 -11.78 16.90
CA VAL A 56 0.32 -10.42 17.35
C VAL A 56 -0.81 -9.96 18.26
N GLU A 57 -0.49 -9.19 19.27
CA GLU A 57 -1.48 -8.52 20.12
C GLU A 57 -1.70 -7.10 19.63
N ILE A 58 -2.94 -6.69 19.42
CA ILE A 58 -3.29 -5.28 19.22
C ILE A 58 -3.15 -4.58 20.57
N VAL A 59 -2.18 -3.67 20.68
CA VAL A 59 -1.94 -2.89 21.90
C VAL A 59 -2.83 -1.66 21.93
N ASP A 60 -2.90 -0.93 20.82
CA ASP A 60 -3.73 0.27 20.70
C ASP A 60 -3.97 0.66 19.23
N VAL A 61 -4.89 1.59 19.00
CA VAL A 61 -5.15 2.21 17.69
C VAL A 61 -4.86 3.71 17.79
N TYR A 62 -3.82 4.16 17.12
CA TYR A 62 -3.46 5.58 17.05
C TYR A 62 -4.14 6.26 15.87
N HIS A 63 -5.14 7.07 16.15
CA HIS A 63 -5.75 7.95 15.15
C HIS A 63 -4.87 9.17 14.92
N ASN A 64 -4.77 9.60 13.66
CA ASN A 64 -3.97 10.76 13.25
C ASN A 64 -2.48 10.65 13.65
N PHE A 65 -1.93 9.43 13.52
CA PHE A 65 -0.50 9.16 13.67
C PHE A 65 0.33 9.95 12.66
N PHE A 66 -0.19 10.09 11.44
CA PHE A 66 0.14 11.17 10.50
C PHE A 66 -1.14 11.95 10.18
N PRO A 67 -1.05 13.17 9.61
CA PRO A 67 -2.23 13.95 9.24
C PRO A 67 -3.21 13.13 8.39
N GLY A 68 -4.38 12.81 8.95
CA GLY A 68 -5.43 12.02 8.29
C GLY A 68 -5.14 10.53 8.14
N ARG A 69 -4.12 9.99 8.83
CA ARG A 69 -3.73 8.57 8.77
C ARG A 69 -3.64 7.98 10.16
N SER A 70 -4.14 6.76 10.33
CA SER A 70 -4.11 6.00 11.57
C SER A 70 -3.04 4.91 11.51
N ALA A 71 -2.63 4.41 12.67
CA ALA A 71 -1.75 3.26 12.79
C ALA A 71 -2.25 2.35 13.91
N ILE A 72 -2.29 1.04 13.66
CA ILE A 72 -2.59 0.05 14.69
C ILE A 72 -1.26 -0.35 15.33
N LEU A 73 -1.12 -0.13 16.62
CA LEU A 73 0.04 -0.55 17.39
C LEU A 73 -0.13 -2.02 17.77
N ILE A 74 0.83 -2.85 17.36
CA ILE A 74 0.86 -4.27 17.66
C ILE A 74 2.12 -4.66 18.43
N ARG A 75 2.02 -5.73 19.20
CA ARG A 75 3.12 -6.42 19.87
C ARG A 75 3.30 -7.79 19.24
N LEU A 76 4.51 -8.10 18.82
CA LEU A 76 4.82 -9.44 18.28
C LEU A 76 4.74 -10.48 19.40
N LEU A 77 4.10 -11.62 19.12
CA LEU A 77 4.06 -12.78 20.01
C LEU A 77 4.82 -13.96 19.39
N GLY A 78 5.25 -14.88 20.25
CA GLY A 78 5.99 -16.07 19.84
C GLY A 78 7.52 -15.86 19.77
N GLU A 79 8.27 -16.90 20.13
CA GLU A 79 9.72 -16.83 20.32
C GLU A 79 10.45 -16.33 19.07
N LYS A 80 10.08 -16.83 17.89
CA LYS A 80 10.75 -16.50 16.64
C LYS A 80 10.50 -15.05 16.20
N ALA A 81 9.27 -14.55 16.31
CA ALA A 81 8.92 -13.18 15.95
C ALA A 81 9.53 -12.17 16.93
N VAL A 82 9.48 -12.48 18.23
CA VAL A 82 10.10 -11.66 19.28
C VAL A 82 11.62 -11.63 19.13
N PHE A 83 12.25 -12.77 18.85
CA PHE A 83 13.70 -12.86 18.63
C PHE A 83 14.16 -12.11 17.38
N ALA A 84 13.43 -12.25 16.28
CA ALA A 84 13.69 -11.49 15.06
C ALA A 84 13.53 -9.98 15.30
N GLY A 85 12.57 -9.62 16.15
CA GLY A 85 12.18 -8.23 16.42
C GLY A 85 11.69 -7.53 15.15
N PRO A 86 11.45 -6.21 15.22
CA PRO A 86 11.14 -5.45 14.01
C PRO A 86 12.39 -5.29 13.16
N THR A 87 12.54 -6.19 12.20
CA THR A 87 13.65 -6.18 11.26
C THR A 87 13.24 -5.54 9.93
N SER A 88 14.23 -5.00 9.21
CA SER A 88 14.05 -4.54 7.83
C SER A 88 13.67 -5.73 6.95
N GLY A 89 12.40 -5.82 6.58
CA GLY A 89 11.86 -6.92 5.77
C GLY A 89 10.45 -7.36 6.16
N MET A 90 9.99 -7.02 7.36
CA MET A 90 8.59 -7.29 7.77
C MET A 90 7.59 -6.28 7.21
N SER A 91 8.06 -5.19 6.59
CA SER A 91 7.16 -4.21 5.97
C SER A 91 6.36 -4.86 4.83
N GLY A 92 5.05 -4.63 4.81
CA GLY A 92 4.10 -5.23 3.87
C GLY A 92 3.50 -6.55 4.34
N SER A 93 3.94 -7.12 5.47
CA SER A 93 3.33 -8.34 6.03
C SER A 93 1.86 -8.10 6.38
N PRO A 94 0.91 -8.86 5.80
CA PRO A 94 -0.51 -8.67 6.08
C PRO A 94 -0.89 -9.19 7.46
N VAL A 95 -1.85 -8.55 8.09
CA VAL A 95 -2.35 -8.83 9.44
C VAL A 95 -3.85 -9.06 9.40
N TYR A 96 -4.29 -10.16 10.01
CA TYR A 96 -5.65 -10.67 9.99
C TYR A 96 -6.19 -10.84 11.41
N TYR A 97 -7.48 -10.59 11.60
CA TYR A 97 -8.22 -10.98 12.80
C TYR A 97 -9.46 -11.74 12.35
N GLU A 98 -9.65 -12.96 12.86
CA GLU A 98 -10.76 -13.85 12.48
C GLU A 98 -10.93 -13.96 10.95
N ASP A 99 -9.84 -14.25 10.23
CA ASP A 99 -9.76 -14.33 8.76
C ASP A 99 -10.03 -13.02 7.99
N LYS A 100 -10.31 -11.92 8.70
CA LYS A 100 -10.52 -10.59 8.10
C LYS A 100 -9.22 -9.83 8.05
N LEU A 101 -8.90 -9.27 6.88
CA LEU A 101 -7.72 -8.44 6.68
C LEU A 101 -7.93 -7.10 7.38
N ILE A 102 -7.00 -6.72 8.26
CA ILE A 102 -7.05 -5.47 9.01
C ILE A 102 -6.06 -4.46 8.43
N GLY A 103 -4.92 -4.92 7.91
CA GLY A 103 -3.86 -4.04 7.42
C GLY A 103 -2.56 -4.78 7.12
N ALA A 104 -1.49 -3.99 7.00
CA ALA A 104 -0.14 -4.51 6.79
C ALA A 104 0.87 -3.80 7.68
N ILE A 105 1.86 -4.54 8.16
CA ILE A 105 2.97 -4.03 8.94
C ILE A 105 3.73 -2.97 8.12
N ALA A 106 4.02 -1.82 8.72
CA ALA A 106 4.72 -0.72 8.04
C ALA A 106 5.76 -0.01 8.91
N TYR A 107 5.63 -0.06 10.23
CA TYR A 107 6.46 0.73 11.15
C TYR A 107 7.11 -0.12 12.24
N SER A 108 8.31 0.27 12.65
CA SER A 108 8.99 -0.27 13.82
C SER A 108 9.07 0.80 14.90
N PHE A 109 8.71 0.45 16.13
CA PHE A 109 8.82 1.33 17.29
C PHE A 109 9.91 0.88 18.29
N SER A 110 10.67 -0.18 17.97
CA SER A 110 11.59 -0.80 18.94
C SER A 110 12.95 -0.12 19.07
N SER A 111 13.22 0.97 18.34
CA SER A 111 14.48 1.72 18.47
C SER A 111 14.72 2.28 19.88
N PHE A 112 13.66 2.43 20.69
CA PHE A 112 13.72 3.04 22.03
C PHE A 112 13.05 2.20 23.12
N VAL A 113 12.48 1.04 22.79
CA VAL A 113 11.67 0.23 23.71
C VAL A 113 12.12 -1.23 23.63
N LYS A 114 12.24 -1.90 24.78
CA LYS A 114 12.63 -3.33 24.83
C LYS A 114 11.55 -4.26 24.27
N ASP A 115 10.32 -3.79 24.23
CA ASP A 115 9.19 -4.55 23.73
C ASP A 115 9.17 -4.56 22.19
N PRO A 116 8.87 -5.69 21.54
CA PRO A 116 8.83 -5.83 20.09
C PRO A 116 7.55 -5.20 19.52
N LEU A 117 7.49 -3.87 19.53
CA LEU A 117 6.36 -3.07 19.09
C LEU A 117 6.51 -2.64 17.64
N MET A 118 5.41 -2.75 16.91
CA MET A 118 5.32 -2.45 15.48
C MET A 118 4.01 -1.76 15.13
N GLY A 119 4.00 -1.03 14.02
CA GLY A 119 2.82 -0.35 13.50
C GLY A 119 2.30 -1.01 12.24
N VAL A 120 0.99 -1.11 12.15
CA VAL A 120 0.24 -1.62 11.00
C VAL A 120 -0.53 -0.46 10.37
N THR A 121 -0.37 -0.28 9.06
CA THR A 121 -1.20 0.61 8.26
C THR A 121 -2.55 -0.09 8.00
N PRO A 122 -3.69 0.52 8.36
CA PRO A 122 -5.00 -0.07 8.11
C PRO A 122 -5.28 -0.30 6.64
N ILE A 123 -5.97 -1.39 6.31
CA ILE A 123 -6.31 -1.73 4.92
C ILE A 123 -7.23 -0.70 4.28
N GLY A 124 -8.14 -0.09 5.05
CA GLY A 124 -9.01 0.98 4.55
C GLY A 124 -8.22 2.13 3.93
N GLU A 125 -7.16 2.57 4.61
CA GLU A 125 -6.30 3.66 4.14
C GLU A 125 -5.49 3.28 2.90
N MET A 126 -5.04 2.02 2.80
CA MET A 126 -4.37 1.52 1.60
C MET A 126 -5.32 1.50 0.39
N LEU A 127 -6.60 1.21 0.60
CA LEU A 127 -7.60 1.16 -0.47
C LEU A 127 -8.01 2.55 -0.99
N GLU A 128 -7.85 3.62 -0.22
CA GLU A 128 -8.12 4.99 -0.66
C GLU A 128 -7.29 5.40 -1.89
N ILE A 129 -6.13 4.77 -2.11
CA ILE A 129 -5.29 5.01 -3.28
C ILE A 129 -6.08 4.77 -4.58
N PHE A 130 -6.96 3.78 -4.61
CA PHE A 130 -7.79 3.49 -5.78
C PHE A 130 -8.81 4.59 -6.07
N ASP A 131 -9.27 5.31 -5.04
CA ASP A 131 -10.16 6.46 -5.24
C ASP A 131 -9.39 7.67 -5.74
N TRP A 132 -8.16 7.88 -5.26
CA TRP A 132 -7.27 8.91 -5.81
C TRP A 132 -6.91 8.64 -7.27
N GLU A 133 -6.69 7.37 -7.66
CA GLU A 133 -6.44 7.02 -9.06
C GLU A 133 -7.61 7.34 -9.99
N LYS A 134 -8.85 7.20 -9.53
CA LYS A 134 -10.05 7.58 -10.32
C LYS A 134 -10.12 9.09 -10.54
N MET A 135 -9.66 9.87 -9.56
CA MET A 135 -9.63 11.33 -9.62
C MET A 135 -8.39 11.89 -10.31
N ARG A 136 -7.37 11.05 -10.55
CA ARG A 136 -6.14 11.47 -11.22
C ARG A 136 -6.42 11.76 -12.69
N ASP A 137 -6.15 12.99 -13.11
CA ASP A 137 -6.20 13.36 -14.52
C ASP A 137 -5.28 12.44 -15.33
N LYS A 138 -5.84 11.76 -16.34
CA LYS A 138 -5.10 10.81 -17.20
C LYS A 138 -3.95 11.47 -17.98
N GLU A 139 -3.92 12.79 -18.01
CA GLU A 139 -2.96 13.60 -18.77
C GLU A 139 -1.56 13.63 -18.10
N SER A 140 -1.47 13.48 -16.78
CA SER A 140 -0.19 13.55 -16.04
C SER A 140 0.74 12.35 -16.24
N ALA A 141 0.26 11.22 -16.78
CA ALA A 141 1.11 10.06 -17.02
C ALA A 141 1.86 10.11 -18.37
N TYR A 142 1.47 11.01 -19.29
CA TYR A 142 2.11 11.17 -20.60
C TYR A 142 2.85 12.52 -20.76
N SER A 143 2.68 13.46 -19.83
CA SER A 143 3.34 14.78 -19.86
C SER A 143 4.34 15.00 -18.72
N SER A 144 5.15 13.98 -18.38
CA SER A 144 6.48 14.33 -17.88
C SER A 144 7.19 15.03 -19.04
N ASN A 145 7.21 16.36 -18.99
CA ASN A 145 7.82 17.31 -19.94
C ASN A 145 9.32 17.10 -20.20
N PHE A 146 9.86 15.91 -19.96
CA PHE A 146 11.10 15.45 -20.57
C PHE A 146 10.83 15.10 -22.04
N SER A 147 10.34 16.06 -22.82
CA SER A 147 10.33 15.91 -24.27
C SER A 147 11.79 15.94 -24.71
N LEU A 148 12.20 14.88 -25.41
CA LEU A 148 13.54 14.81 -25.99
C LEU A 148 13.82 16.05 -26.85
N ASP A 149 12.77 16.58 -27.48
CA ASP A 149 12.82 17.77 -28.33
C ASP A 149 13.15 19.05 -27.54
N ALA A 150 12.54 19.29 -26.37
CA ALA A 150 12.88 20.46 -25.56
C ALA A 150 14.30 20.35 -24.98
N THR A 151 14.71 19.14 -24.61
CA THR A 151 16.07 18.87 -24.12
C THR A 151 17.11 19.05 -25.22
N LEU A 152 16.80 18.60 -26.45
CA LEU A 152 17.67 18.76 -27.62
C LEU A 152 17.73 20.23 -28.05
N ALA A 153 16.61 20.93 -28.07
CA ALA A 153 16.54 22.36 -28.40
C ALA A 153 17.35 23.21 -27.41
N ALA A 154 17.30 22.88 -26.11
CA ALA A 154 18.15 23.52 -25.10
C ALA A 154 19.63 23.14 -25.27
N ALA A 155 19.94 21.86 -25.52
CA ALA A 155 21.32 21.38 -25.68
C ALA A 155 22.02 21.95 -26.93
N VAL A 156 21.27 22.20 -28.01
CA VAL A 156 21.78 22.84 -29.24
C VAL A 156 21.65 24.38 -29.23
N GLY A 157 21.17 24.95 -28.13
CA GLY A 157 21.03 26.40 -27.94
C GLY A 157 19.97 27.06 -28.81
N ALA A 158 19.01 26.29 -29.34
CA ALA A 158 17.89 26.81 -30.13
C ALA A 158 16.86 27.55 -29.27
N GLU A 159 16.69 27.15 -28.01
CA GLU A 159 15.82 27.80 -27.02
C GLU A 159 16.55 27.90 -25.67
N PRO A 160 16.39 28.99 -24.90
CA PRO A 160 17.02 29.12 -23.59
C PRO A 160 16.42 28.11 -22.60
N ALA A 161 17.28 27.40 -21.87
CA ALA A 161 16.88 26.52 -20.78
C ALA A 161 16.26 27.35 -19.64
N THR A 162 14.94 27.50 -19.67
CA THR A 162 14.17 28.25 -18.67
C THR A 162 13.54 27.31 -17.66
N TRP A 163 13.37 27.79 -16.43
CA TRP A 163 12.76 27.02 -15.33
C TRP A 163 11.38 26.45 -15.68
N ALA A 164 10.62 27.17 -16.52
CA ALA A 164 9.31 26.77 -17.01
C ALA A 164 9.32 25.45 -17.82
N LEU A 165 10.45 25.07 -18.43
CA LEU A 165 10.59 23.82 -19.17
C LEU A 165 10.77 22.59 -18.26
N PHE A 166 11.16 22.80 -17.00
CA PHE A 166 11.50 21.73 -16.05
C PHE A 166 10.48 21.55 -14.93
N THR A 167 9.54 22.48 -14.77
CA THR A 167 8.46 22.37 -13.76
C THR A 167 7.25 21.64 -14.32
N ASP A 168 6.69 20.72 -13.54
CA ASP A 168 5.39 20.12 -13.84
C ASP A 168 4.26 21.13 -13.56
N PRO A 169 3.06 20.96 -14.15
CA PRO A 169 1.96 21.91 -13.96
C PRO A 169 1.47 22.03 -12.51
N VAL A 170 1.89 21.13 -11.61
CA VAL A 170 1.59 21.16 -10.17
C VAL A 170 2.57 22.08 -9.43
N THR A 171 3.87 21.98 -9.70
CA THR A 171 4.92 22.85 -9.15
C THR A 171 4.87 24.25 -9.74
N ALA A 172 4.39 24.41 -10.97
CA ALA A 172 4.15 25.73 -11.57
C ALA A 172 3.18 26.61 -10.75
N ARG A 173 2.24 26.00 -10.01
CA ARG A 173 1.31 26.71 -9.12
C ARG A 173 1.94 27.11 -7.78
N LEU A 174 3.10 26.55 -7.47
CA LEU A 174 3.89 26.83 -6.27
C LEU A 174 5.11 27.72 -6.57
N SER A 175 5.26 28.16 -7.83
CA SER A 175 6.32 29.07 -8.23
C SER A 175 6.25 30.36 -7.40
N PRO A 176 7.39 30.86 -6.87
CA PRO A 176 7.41 32.14 -6.19
C PRO A 176 6.92 33.24 -7.13
N PRO A 177 6.17 34.24 -6.62
CA PRO A 177 5.56 35.27 -7.45
C PRO A 177 6.64 36.06 -8.22
N ASP A 178 6.31 36.42 -9.45
CA ASP A 178 7.19 37.15 -10.37
C ASP A 178 7.80 38.39 -9.70
N GLY A 179 9.14 38.42 -9.59
CA GLY A 179 9.86 39.57 -9.05
C GLY A 179 11.15 39.30 -8.30
N LEU A 180 11.53 38.04 -8.05
CA LEU A 180 12.87 37.76 -7.54
C LEU A 180 13.87 37.74 -8.70
N GLU A 181 14.38 38.94 -9.00
CA GLU A 181 15.50 39.17 -9.92
C GLU A 181 16.67 38.24 -9.54
N GLN A 182 17.13 37.44 -10.51
CA GLN A 182 18.24 36.47 -10.36
C GLN A 182 19.60 37.11 -10.01
N SER A 183 19.65 38.41 -9.70
CA SER A 183 20.87 39.16 -9.38
C SER A 183 21.34 39.04 -7.91
N GLN A 184 20.69 38.21 -7.09
CA GLN A 184 20.91 38.14 -5.64
C GLN A 184 21.22 36.72 -5.11
N LEU A 185 21.62 35.77 -5.94
CA LEU A 185 22.18 34.50 -5.45
C LEU A 185 23.72 34.58 -5.42
N PRO A 186 24.38 34.17 -4.31
CA PRO A 186 25.85 34.20 -4.18
C PRO A 186 26.56 33.21 -5.09
#